data_AF-A0A2N8U9I0-F1
#
_entry.id   AF-A0A2N8U9I0-F1
#
_cell.length_a   1.000
_cell.length_b   1.000
_cell.length_c   1.000
_cell.angle_alpha   90.00
_cell.angle_beta   90.00
_cell.angle_gamma   90.00
#
_symmetry.space_group_name_H-M   'P 1'
#
loop_
_entity.id
_entity.type
_entity.pdbx_description
1 polymer ?
#
loop_
_entity_poly.entity_id
_entity_poly.type
_entity_poly.pdbx_seq_one_letter_code
_entity_poly.pdbx_strand_id
1 'polypeptide(L)'
;MKLKTALLPLAMAVAMAGGVAADWLEPTADRNYETYCDPKGAEYNKLHACFVADPAYIKNLEFFGKSLFQGYLSRDQKKFVLLENDQNSKSLSLLLTKQYSIAVKTWQVINPIDKPAEKCVFVRISNAGHPDEVRLRQNFCGLDPISLPDMLWR
;
A
#
# COMPACT_ATOMS: atom_id res chain seq x y z
N MET A 1 -33.92 -14.97 45.88
CA MET A 1 -33.80 -14.18 44.63
C MET A 1 -33.08 -15.02 43.60
N LYS A 2 -33.64 -15.17 42.39
CA LYS A 2 -33.08 -15.93 41.27
C LYS A 2 -32.28 -14.96 40.38
N LEU A 3 -30.97 -15.16 40.23
CA LEU A 3 -30.18 -14.50 39.19
C LEU A 3 -30.00 -15.48 38.03
N LYS A 4 -30.75 -15.23 36.95
CA LYS A 4 -30.59 -15.89 35.67
C LYS A 4 -29.41 -15.22 34.96
N THR A 5 -28.27 -15.87 34.90
CA THR A 5 -27.14 -15.40 34.07
C THR A 5 -27.36 -15.92 32.66
N ALA A 6 -27.67 -15.01 31.74
CA ALA A 6 -27.91 -15.29 30.33
C ALA A 6 -26.60 -15.65 29.61
N LEU A 7 -26.63 -16.70 28.79
CA LEU A 7 -25.61 -17.05 27.83
C LEU A 7 -25.52 -15.96 26.75
N LEU A 8 -24.34 -15.38 26.55
CA LEU A 8 -24.02 -14.58 25.36
C LEU A 8 -23.36 -15.51 24.33
N PRO A 9 -23.95 -15.69 23.14
CA PRO A 9 -23.29 -16.44 22.07
C PRO A 9 -22.16 -15.58 21.49
N LEU A 10 -20.93 -16.10 21.53
CA LEU A 10 -19.81 -15.55 20.79
C LEU A 10 -20.16 -15.63 19.29
N ALA A 11 -20.40 -14.48 18.66
CA ALA A 11 -20.59 -14.42 17.22
C ALA A 11 -19.28 -14.82 16.52
N MET A 12 -19.34 -15.91 15.76
CA MET A 12 -18.27 -16.39 14.89
C MET A 12 -17.94 -15.29 13.88
N ALA A 13 -16.73 -14.72 13.94
CA ALA A 13 -16.25 -13.85 12.88
C ALA A 13 -16.08 -14.69 11.61
N VAL A 14 -16.91 -14.44 10.61
CA VAL A 14 -16.76 -15.04 9.28
C VAL A 14 -15.55 -14.38 8.65
N ALA A 15 -14.40 -15.07 8.70
CA ALA A 15 -13.22 -14.70 7.92
C ALA A 15 -13.57 -14.89 6.44
N MET A 16 -13.98 -13.81 5.77
CA MET A 16 -13.98 -13.77 4.32
C MET A 16 -12.51 -13.73 3.87
N ALA A 17 -11.89 -14.90 3.74
CA ALA A 17 -10.60 -15.06 3.10
C ALA A 17 -10.77 -14.87 1.58
N GLY A 18 -11.00 -13.62 1.17
CA GLY A 18 -10.80 -13.18 -0.20
C GLY A 18 -9.30 -13.01 -0.39
N GLY A 19 -8.66 -13.98 -1.05
CA GLY A 19 -7.22 -14.06 -1.20
C GLY A 19 -6.61 -12.75 -1.73
N VAL A 20 -5.93 -12.03 -0.84
CA VAL A 20 -4.96 -11.01 -1.21
C VAL A 20 -3.61 -11.70 -1.25
N ALA A 21 -3.12 -11.91 -2.45
CA ALA A 21 -1.99 -12.80 -2.68
C ALA A 21 -0.66 -12.25 -2.14
N ALA A 22 0.22 -13.23 -1.85
CA ALA A 22 1.62 -13.26 -1.42
C ALA A 22 2.21 -12.17 -0.49
N ASP A 23 1.82 -10.91 -0.59
CA ASP A 23 2.55 -9.80 0.04
C ASP A 23 1.67 -8.62 0.50
N TRP A 24 0.35 -8.70 0.27
CA TRP A 24 -0.61 -7.92 1.02
C TRP A 24 -0.94 -8.64 2.32
N LEU A 25 -0.67 -7.98 3.44
CA LEU A 25 -0.85 -8.52 4.76
C LEU A 25 -2.26 -8.19 5.28
N GLU A 26 -2.84 -9.11 6.05
CA GLU A 26 -4.09 -8.83 6.75
C GLU A 26 -3.88 -7.69 7.76
N PRO A 27 -4.70 -6.62 7.72
CA PRO A 27 -4.60 -5.53 8.68
C PRO A 27 -4.90 -6.00 10.11
N THR A 28 -4.04 -5.64 11.05
CA THR A 28 -4.26 -5.82 12.49
C THR A 28 -4.51 -4.47 13.16
N ALA A 29 -4.83 -4.47 14.46
CA ALA A 29 -4.97 -3.24 15.23
C ALA A 29 -3.67 -2.39 15.21
N ASP A 30 -2.52 -3.06 15.24
CA ASP A 30 -1.22 -2.39 15.33
C ASP A 30 -0.55 -2.18 13.97
N ARG A 31 -0.94 -2.93 12.93
CA ARG A 31 -0.35 -2.85 11.59
C ARG A 31 -1.44 -2.84 10.53
N ASN A 32 -1.73 -1.66 10.01
CA ASN A 32 -2.72 -1.40 8.97
C ASN A 32 -2.32 -0.16 8.17
N TYR A 33 -3.15 0.27 7.22
CA TYR A 33 -2.90 1.48 6.44
C TYR A 33 -2.67 2.71 7.33
N GLU A 34 -3.55 2.94 8.31
CA GLU A 34 -3.54 4.11 9.20
C GLU A 34 -2.29 4.15 10.07
N THR A 35 -1.77 3.00 10.53
CA THR A 35 -0.51 2.91 11.29
C THR A 35 0.64 3.62 10.57
N TYR A 36 0.69 3.51 9.24
CA TYR A 36 1.77 4.07 8.43
C TYR A 36 1.39 5.41 7.79
N CYS A 37 0.14 5.60 7.37
CA CYS A 37 -0.26 6.73 6.51
C CYS A 37 -1.04 7.84 7.23
N ASP A 38 -1.49 7.64 8.47
CA ASP A 38 -2.05 8.71 9.30
C ASP A 38 -0.90 9.51 9.94
N PRO A 39 -0.89 10.86 9.91
CA PRO A 39 0.09 11.69 10.61
C PRO A 39 0.29 11.36 12.09
N LYS A 40 -0.70 10.75 12.76
CA LYS A 40 -0.63 10.28 14.15
C LYS A 40 -0.32 8.79 14.28
N GLY A 41 -0.13 8.09 13.17
CA GLY A 41 0.17 6.68 13.11
C GLY A 41 1.51 6.35 13.76
N ALA A 42 1.57 5.23 14.49
CA ALA A 42 2.76 4.83 15.23
C ALA A 42 3.99 4.61 14.34
N GLU A 43 3.78 4.24 13.08
CA GLU A 43 4.83 3.98 12.10
C GLU A 43 4.90 5.07 11.02
N TYR A 44 4.27 6.21 11.27
CA TYR A 44 4.19 7.31 10.33
C TYR A 44 5.55 7.81 9.90
N ASN A 45 6.62 7.66 10.68
CA ASN A 45 7.96 8.13 10.30
C ASN A 45 8.78 7.12 9.50
N LYS A 46 8.35 5.86 9.41
CA LYS A 46 9.04 4.87 8.58
C LYS A 46 8.94 5.25 7.09
N LEU A 47 9.91 4.79 6.30
CA LEU A 47 9.87 4.95 4.86
C LEU A 47 8.82 3.98 4.27
N HIS A 48 7.86 4.54 3.54
CA HIS A 48 6.72 3.85 2.95
C HIS A 48 6.14 4.70 1.82
N ALA A 49 5.25 4.12 1.02
CA ALA A 49 4.45 4.83 0.04
C ALA A 49 2.96 4.64 0.31
N CYS A 50 2.24 5.74 0.49
CA CYS A 50 0.78 5.75 0.70
C CYS A 50 0.08 6.10 -0.60
N PHE A 51 -0.93 5.34 -0.98
CA PHE A 51 -1.66 5.52 -2.22
C PHE A 51 -3.17 5.61 -2.01
N VAL A 52 -3.83 6.32 -2.91
CA VAL A 52 -5.28 6.33 -3.12
C VAL A 52 -5.55 5.75 -4.50
N ALA A 53 -6.47 4.80 -4.58
CA ALA A 53 -6.83 4.11 -5.82
C ALA A 53 -8.27 3.64 -5.79
N ASP A 54 -8.87 3.43 -6.96
CA ASP A 54 -10.20 2.81 -7.02
C ASP A 54 -10.15 1.32 -6.60
N PRO A 55 -11.16 0.80 -5.88
CA PRO A 55 -11.21 -0.61 -5.52
C PRO A 55 -11.15 -1.57 -6.72
N ALA A 56 -11.59 -1.15 -7.92
CA ALA A 56 -11.46 -1.92 -9.15
C ALA A 56 -10.00 -2.15 -9.53
N TYR A 57 -9.13 -1.15 -9.35
CA TYR A 57 -7.69 -1.33 -9.55
C TYR A 57 -7.11 -2.38 -8.61
N ILE A 58 -7.46 -2.30 -7.32
CA ILE A 58 -6.96 -3.24 -6.30
C ILE A 58 -7.39 -4.68 -6.62
N LYS A 59 -8.63 -4.88 -7.08
CA LYS A 59 -9.14 -6.19 -7.52
C LYS A 59 -8.43 -6.75 -8.76
N ASN A 60 -7.87 -5.88 -9.60
CA ASN A 60 -7.17 -6.25 -10.83
C ASN A 60 -5.67 -6.49 -10.61
N LEU A 61 -5.17 -6.34 -9.39
CA LEU A 61 -3.77 -6.62 -9.09
C LEU A 61 -3.46 -8.10 -9.28
N GLU A 62 -2.47 -8.37 -10.12
CA GLU A 62 -1.94 -9.68 -10.40
C GLU A 62 -0.66 -9.92 -9.60
N PHE A 63 -0.47 -11.16 -9.18
CA PHE A 63 0.66 -11.58 -8.35
C PHE A 63 1.53 -12.52 -9.15
N PHE A 64 2.75 -12.07 -9.46
CA PHE A 64 3.73 -12.85 -10.19
C PHE A 64 5.02 -12.96 -9.37
N GLY A 65 5.33 -14.16 -8.89
CA GLY A 65 6.57 -14.44 -8.18
C GLY A 65 6.63 -13.87 -6.75
N LYS A 66 7.85 -13.61 -6.26
CA LYS A 66 8.10 -12.99 -4.95
C LYS A 66 7.96 -11.47 -5.08
N SER A 67 7.20 -10.83 -4.20
CA SER A 67 7.19 -9.37 -4.15
C SER A 67 8.45 -8.81 -3.51
N LEU A 68 8.78 -7.59 -3.91
CA LEU A 68 9.79 -6.74 -3.27
C LEU A 68 9.19 -5.76 -2.26
N PHE A 69 7.88 -5.89 -2.00
CA PHE A 69 7.16 -5.10 -1.00
C PHE A 69 6.29 -5.99 -0.11
N GLN A 70 5.92 -5.45 1.04
CA GLN A 70 4.73 -5.80 1.81
C GLN A 70 3.73 -4.65 1.75
N GLY A 71 2.45 -4.91 1.92
CA GLY A 71 1.47 -3.83 1.92
C GLY A 71 0.25 -4.12 2.78
N TYR A 72 -0.47 -3.05 3.13
CA TYR A 72 -1.77 -3.14 3.79
C TYR A 72 -2.80 -2.36 2.99
N LEU A 73 -3.95 -2.98 2.77
CA LEU A 73 -5.12 -2.30 2.24
C LEU A 73 -5.88 -1.61 3.38
N SER A 74 -6.37 -0.41 3.13
CA SER A 74 -7.38 0.22 4.00
C SER A 74 -8.69 -0.58 3.99
N ARG A 75 -9.51 -0.40 5.03
CA ARG A 75 -10.76 -1.17 5.22
C ARG A 75 -11.73 -1.04 4.05
N ASP A 76 -11.82 0.14 3.43
CA ASP A 76 -12.70 0.38 2.28
C ASP A 76 -12.06 0.02 0.93
N GLN A 77 -10.81 -0.45 0.94
CA GLN A 77 -10.02 -0.78 -0.23
C GLN A 77 -9.91 0.39 -1.24
N LYS A 78 -9.93 1.64 -0.75
CA LYS A 78 -9.68 2.82 -1.59
C LYS A 78 -8.29 3.41 -1.41
N LYS A 79 -7.56 2.88 -0.43
CA LYS A 79 -6.21 3.29 -0.10
C LYS A 79 -5.36 2.08 0.25
N PHE A 80 -4.06 2.21 0.06
CA PHE A 80 -3.13 1.18 0.46
C PHE A 80 -1.75 1.78 0.77
N VAL A 81 -0.99 1.06 1.59
CA VAL A 81 0.40 1.38 1.88
C VAL A 81 1.31 0.29 1.32
N LEU A 82 2.43 0.70 0.73
CA LEU A 82 3.49 -0.16 0.24
C LEU A 82 4.75 0.07 1.08
N LEU A 83 5.30 -1.02 1.59
CA LEU A 83 6.50 -1.09 2.40
C LEU A 83 7.56 -1.89 1.62
N GLU A 84 8.64 -1.28 1.18
CA GLU A 84 9.70 -2.02 0.49
C GLU A 84 10.42 -2.98 1.45
N ASN A 85 10.66 -4.21 0.98
CA ASN A 85 11.35 -5.24 1.77
C ASN A 85 12.82 -4.90 2.00
N ASP A 86 13.47 -4.25 1.02
CA ASP A 86 14.84 -3.75 1.12
C ASP A 86 14.94 -2.34 0.53
N GLN A 87 15.03 -1.35 1.41
CA GLN A 87 15.11 0.07 1.04
C GLN A 87 16.43 0.42 0.34
N ASN A 88 17.51 -0.32 0.63
CA ASN A 88 18.84 -0.09 0.02
C ASN A 88 18.97 -0.74 -1.36
N SER A 89 18.06 -1.64 -1.71
CA SER A 89 18.03 -2.29 -3.02
C SER A 89 17.79 -1.29 -4.16
N LYS A 90 18.48 -1.45 -5.28
CA LYS A 90 18.20 -0.69 -6.52
C LYS A 90 16.95 -1.19 -7.26
N SER A 91 16.38 -2.32 -6.84
CA SER A 91 15.17 -2.88 -7.46
C SER A 91 13.94 -2.05 -7.12
N LEU A 92 13.00 -2.02 -8.06
CA LEU A 92 11.71 -1.36 -7.90
C LEU A 92 10.67 -2.38 -7.44
N SER A 93 9.79 -1.99 -6.53
CA SER A 93 8.58 -2.76 -6.23
C SER A 93 7.60 -2.65 -7.39
N LEU A 94 7.00 -3.76 -7.81
CA LEU A 94 6.09 -3.79 -8.96
C LEU A 94 4.67 -4.16 -8.53
N LEU A 95 3.71 -3.28 -8.84
CA LEU A 95 2.29 -3.58 -8.81
C LEU A 95 1.85 -3.84 -10.26
N LEU A 96 1.35 -5.04 -10.52
CA LEU A 96 1.03 -5.49 -11.87
C LEU A 96 -0.47 -5.68 -12.03
N THR A 97 -0.97 -5.34 -13.20
CA THR A 97 -2.30 -5.70 -13.70
C THR A 97 -2.12 -6.22 -15.13
N LYS A 98 -3.18 -6.76 -15.73
CA LYS A 98 -3.15 -7.18 -17.14
C LYS A 98 -2.74 -6.06 -18.11
N GLN A 99 -3.09 -4.82 -17.79
CA GLN A 99 -2.91 -3.68 -18.69
C GLN A 99 -1.71 -2.81 -18.34
N TYR A 100 -1.35 -2.74 -17.07
CA TYR A 100 -0.36 -1.79 -16.57
C TYR A 100 0.62 -2.41 -15.58
N SER A 101 1.85 -1.88 -15.60
CA SER A 101 2.87 -2.09 -14.58
C SER A 101 3.16 -0.78 -13.88
N ILE A 102 3.06 -0.77 -12.55
CA ILE A 102 3.46 0.35 -11.70
C ILE A 102 4.72 -0.04 -10.95
N ALA A 103 5.80 0.67 -11.22
CA ALA A 103 7.06 0.54 -10.48
C ALA A 103 7.17 1.63 -9.41
N VAL A 104 7.46 1.22 -8.18
CA VAL A 104 7.51 2.05 -6.99
C VAL A 104 8.88 1.94 -6.32
N LYS A 105 9.45 3.07 -5.92
CA LYS A 105 10.65 3.15 -5.07
C LYS A 105 10.50 4.29 -4.08
N THR A 106 10.91 4.08 -2.86
CA THR A 106 10.91 5.07 -1.79
C THR A 106 12.33 5.44 -1.42
N TRP A 107 12.55 6.70 -1.04
CA TRP A 107 13.79 7.17 -0.43
C TRP A 107 13.52 8.34 0.50
N GLN A 108 14.50 8.68 1.32
CA GLN A 108 14.49 9.92 2.11
C GLN A 108 15.51 10.88 1.54
N VAL A 109 15.12 12.14 1.38
CA VAL A 109 16.04 13.22 1.05
C VAL A 109 16.75 13.63 2.33
N ILE A 110 18.07 13.53 2.32
CA ILE A 110 18.92 14.03 3.39
C ILE A 110 18.94 15.55 3.27
N ASN A 111 18.12 16.22 4.07
CA ASN A 111 18.13 17.66 4.18
C ASN A 111 19.27 18.13 5.11
N PRO A 112 19.77 19.37 4.95
CA PRO A 112 20.63 20.00 5.96
C PRO A 112 19.95 19.98 7.34
N ILE A 113 20.78 20.02 8.39
CA ILE A 113 20.51 19.66 9.81
C ILE A 113 19.19 20.21 10.41
N ASP A 114 18.60 21.25 9.83
CA ASP A 114 17.45 21.97 10.38
C ASP A 114 16.09 21.68 9.71
N LYS A 115 16.01 20.70 8.80
CA LYS A 115 14.72 20.28 8.21
C LYS A 115 14.45 18.79 8.41
N PRO A 116 13.19 18.39 8.71
CA PRO A 116 12.83 16.99 8.74
C PRO A 116 13.16 16.35 7.38
N ALA A 117 13.67 15.12 7.41
CA ALA A 117 13.95 14.35 6.21
C ALA A 117 12.64 14.16 5.44
N GLU A 118 12.62 14.64 4.20
CA GLU A 118 11.45 14.51 3.34
C GLU A 118 11.44 13.11 2.73
N LYS A 119 10.30 12.43 2.82
CA LYS A 119 10.13 11.14 2.16
C LYS A 119 9.67 11.37 0.74
N CYS A 120 10.21 10.60 -0.17
CA CYS A 120 9.86 10.65 -1.56
C CYS A 120 9.55 9.25 -2.09
N VAL A 121 8.68 9.23 -3.08
CA VAL A 121 8.24 8.04 -3.80
C VAL A 121 8.36 8.30 -5.29
N PHE A 122 9.10 7.46 -5.98
CA PHE A 122 9.15 7.39 -7.42
C PHE A 122 8.05 6.45 -7.86
N VAL A 123 7.25 6.91 -8.82
CA VAL A 123 6.22 6.11 -9.46
C VAL A 123 6.44 6.17 -10.96
N ARG A 124 6.52 4.99 -11.58
CA ARG A 124 6.47 4.84 -13.04
C ARG A 124 5.34 3.92 -13.42
N ILE A 125 4.46 4.40 -14.29
CA ILE A 125 3.38 3.60 -14.88
C ILE A 125 3.71 3.38 -16.35
N SER A 126 3.70 2.12 -16.78
CA SER A 126 3.86 1.73 -18.18
C SER A 126 2.78 0.70 -18.56
N ASN A 127 2.57 0.45 -19.85
CA ASN A 127 1.75 -0.69 -20.28
C ASN A 127 2.41 -2.01 -19.84
N ALA A 128 1.61 -2.98 -19.42
CA ALA A 128 2.10 -4.29 -19.00
C ALA A 128 2.87 -4.95 -20.16
N GLY A 129 4.06 -5.50 -19.87
CA GLY A 129 4.94 -6.08 -20.89
C GLY A 129 5.72 -5.08 -21.75
N HIS A 130 5.39 -3.77 -21.70
CA HIS A 130 5.99 -2.72 -22.52
C HIS A 130 6.52 -1.58 -21.64
N PRO A 131 7.64 -1.78 -20.91
CA PRO A 131 8.13 -0.82 -19.92
C PRO A 131 8.58 0.52 -20.52
N ASP A 132 8.87 0.55 -21.82
CA ASP A 132 9.21 1.71 -22.63
C ASP A 132 7.99 2.60 -22.96
N GLU A 133 6.79 2.04 -22.99
CA GLU A 133 5.53 2.78 -23.15
C GLU A 133 5.09 3.43 -21.84
N VAL A 134 5.83 4.47 -21.44
CA VAL A 134 5.61 5.19 -20.18
C VAL A 134 4.38 6.09 -20.28
N ARG A 135 3.45 5.91 -19.33
CA ARG A 135 2.24 6.73 -19.15
C ARG A 135 2.42 7.80 -18.07
N LEU A 136 3.19 7.47 -17.04
CA LEU A 136 3.55 8.38 -15.96
C LEU A 136 4.96 8.06 -15.46
N ARG A 137 5.74 9.09 -15.14
CA ARG A 137 7.03 8.98 -14.46
C ARG A 137 7.23 10.22 -13.61
N GLN A 138 7.11 10.07 -12.29
CA GLN A 138 7.13 11.21 -11.38
C GLN A 138 7.68 10.83 -10.01
N ASN A 139 8.31 11.81 -9.36
CA ASN A 139 8.66 11.77 -7.94
C ASN A 139 7.61 12.54 -7.16
N PHE A 140 7.08 11.92 -6.12
CA PHE A 140 6.16 12.53 -5.16
C PHE A 140 6.90 12.64 -3.84
N CYS A 141 7.16 13.85 -3.40
CA CYS A 141 7.81 14.12 -2.13
C CYS A 141 6.84 14.79 -1.17
N GLY A 142 6.96 14.45 0.11
CA GLY A 142 6.07 14.93 1.15
C GLY A 142 5.33 13.79 1.82
N LEU A 143 4.20 14.15 2.42
CA LEU A 143 3.49 13.32 3.39
C LEU A 143 2.08 12.91 2.94
N ASP A 144 1.60 13.49 1.84
CA ASP A 144 0.27 13.23 1.32
C ASP A 144 0.23 11.90 0.54
N PRO A 145 -0.86 11.11 0.67
CA PRO A 145 -1.07 9.94 -0.16
C PRO A 145 -1.12 10.27 -1.66
N ILE A 146 -0.48 9.43 -2.47
CA ILE A 146 -0.41 9.59 -3.93
C ILE A 146 -1.72 9.09 -4.55
N SER A 147 -2.44 9.97 -5.23
CA SER A 147 -3.62 9.58 -6.01
C SER A 147 -3.17 8.95 -7.34
N LEU A 148 -3.44 7.66 -7.50
CA LEU A 148 -3.17 6.97 -8.76
C LEU A 148 -4.12 7.48 -9.86
N PRO A 149 -3.70 7.50 -11.15
CA PRO A 149 -4.52 8.05 -12.22
C PRO A 149 -5.64 7.09 -12.65
N ASP A 150 -6.81 7.65 -12.97
CA ASP A 150 -8.02 6.90 -13.32
C ASP A 150 -7.88 5.90 -14.46
N MET A 151 -6.92 6.13 -15.37
CA MET A 151 -6.66 5.23 -16.49
C MET A 151 -6.35 3.79 -16.05
N LEU A 152 -5.93 3.58 -14.80
CA LEU A 152 -5.60 2.26 -14.26
C LEU A 152 -6.82 1.38 -13.96
N TRP A 153 -8.04 1.92 -13.99
CA TRP A 153 -9.27 1.21 -13.67
C TRP A 153 -10.44 1.54 -14.60
N ARG A 154 -10.15 2.17 -15.75
CA ARG A 154 -11.14 2.43 -16.80
C ARG A 154 -11.08 1.38 -17.90
#